data_AF-A0AA96KYA9-F1
#
_entry.id   AF-A0AA96KYA9-F1
#
_cell.length_a   1.000
_cell.length_b   1.000
_cell.length_c   1.000
_cell.angle_alpha   90.00
_cell.angle_beta   90.00
_cell.angle_gamma   90.00
#
_symmetry.space_group_name_H-M   'P 1'
#
loop_
_entity.id
_entity.type
_entity.pdbx_description
1 polymer ?
#
loop_
_entity_poly.entity_id
_entity_poly.type
_entity_poly.pdbx_seq_one_letter_code
_entity_poly.pdbx_strand_id
1 'polypeptide(L)'
;MTMSVALDKTNKLISIEHAERGLACDCFCFECGEPVLAKKGEKNEHHFAHISNKESCFINPESILHKFAKQVIIEANGLLLPALPNSQETEAKLWQFSQITPEVRLGNIQPDLMVMVDKDTYFIEIAVTSFVDEFKLERIKTFGTPTIELDLRELLKSETAIPSDEAKNFILNQLEHKRWLYPIAQVQEEAVNIVSTTSASTICPNQSINEQAATMPSESSGKSYQSYLFTIHGMWIDVKAFESGMLAVKSVSYNHEIKEMLKAWSREGRGRFSDQYKTWNYFKPFSATVLERLIALDETPKQ
;
A
#
# COMPACT_ATOMS: atom_id res chain seq x y z
N MET A 1 32.06 7.34 -1.64
CA MET A 1 31.24 7.97 -0.58
C MET A 1 31.44 7.18 0.72
N THR A 2 31.34 7.84 1.86
CA THR A 2 31.35 7.20 3.19
C THR A 2 29.97 6.62 3.49
N MET A 3 29.89 5.40 4.03
CA MET A 3 28.63 4.79 4.46
C MET A 3 28.35 5.19 5.91
N SER A 4 27.42 6.12 6.14
CA SER A 4 27.05 6.58 7.49
C SER A 4 25.90 5.79 8.13
N VAL A 5 25.25 4.91 7.37
CA VAL A 5 24.08 4.13 7.78
C VAL A 5 24.28 2.65 7.47
N ALA A 6 23.81 1.79 8.36
CA ALA A 6 23.83 0.33 8.21
C ALA A 6 22.55 -0.29 8.79
N LEU A 7 22.46 -1.62 8.72
CA LEU A 7 21.43 -2.41 9.37
C LEU A 7 22.02 -3.12 10.59
N ASP A 8 21.32 -3.08 11.72
CA ASP A 8 21.67 -3.91 12.88
C ASP A 8 21.24 -5.38 12.69
N LYS A 9 21.64 -6.24 13.62
CA LYS A 9 21.22 -7.65 13.70
C LYS A 9 19.70 -7.90 13.78
N THR A 10 18.89 -6.87 14.02
CA THR A 10 17.42 -6.92 14.01
C THR A 10 16.80 -6.39 12.71
N ASN A 11 17.63 -6.13 11.69
CA ASN A 11 17.25 -5.57 10.39
C ASN A 11 16.66 -4.14 10.50
N LYS A 12 17.07 -3.39 11.54
CA LYS A 12 16.72 -1.99 11.75
C LYS A 12 17.83 -1.07 11.28
N LEU A 13 17.47 0.12 10.82
CA LEU A 13 18.44 1.14 10.44
C LEU A 13 19.17 1.68 11.69
N ILE A 14 20.49 1.80 11.59
CA ILE A 14 21.35 2.40 12.61
C ILE A 14 22.34 3.37 11.94
N SER A 15 22.50 4.56 12.53
CA SER A 15 23.53 5.51 12.11
C SER A 15 24.86 5.22 12.79
N ILE A 16 25.96 5.56 12.12
CA ILE A 16 27.31 5.30 12.61
C ILE A 16 27.60 5.95 13.97
N GLU A 17 26.96 7.08 14.28
CA GLU A 17 27.08 7.76 15.58
C GLU A 17 26.55 6.90 16.74
N HIS A 18 25.48 6.13 16.53
CA HIS A 18 24.91 5.24 17.54
C HIS A 18 25.52 3.83 17.54
N ALA A 19 26.18 3.41 16.46
CA ALA A 19 26.82 2.10 16.39
C ALA A 19 28.02 1.97 17.36
N GLU A 20 28.17 0.79 17.98
CA GLU A 20 29.38 0.43 18.73
C GLU A 20 30.61 0.40 17.81
N ARG A 21 31.82 0.53 18.38
CA ARG A 21 33.05 0.64 17.56
C ARG A 21 33.53 -0.73 17.06
N GLY A 22 33.97 -0.77 15.80
CA GLY A 22 34.61 -1.94 15.19
C GLY A 22 33.60 -3.03 14.84
N LEU A 23 33.93 -4.28 15.17
CA LEU A 23 33.08 -5.45 14.90
C LEU A 23 31.95 -5.63 15.93
N ALA A 24 32.00 -4.94 17.06
CA ALA A 24 31.00 -5.06 18.12
C ALA A 24 29.60 -4.55 17.68
N CYS A 25 29.53 -3.71 16.65
CA CYS A 25 28.26 -3.21 16.13
C CYS A 25 27.34 -4.29 15.55
N ASP A 26 27.88 -5.45 15.12
CA ASP A 26 27.11 -6.55 14.51
C ASP A 26 26.17 -6.06 13.40
N CYS A 27 26.73 -5.23 12.50
CA CYS A 27 26.00 -4.51 11.47
C CYS A 27 26.23 -5.10 10.07
N PHE A 28 25.27 -4.87 9.18
CA PHE A 28 25.24 -5.32 7.81
C PHE A 28 25.03 -4.13 6.85
N CYS A 29 25.65 -4.17 5.68
CA CYS A 29 25.44 -3.17 4.64
C CYS A 29 23.99 -3.21 4.15
N PHE A 30 23.33 -2.04 4.10
CA PHE A 30 21.96 -1.90 3.61
C PHE A 30 21.77 -2.47 2.20
N GLU A 31 22.70 -2.21 1.27
CA GLU A 31 22.55 -2.53 -0.15
C GLU A 31 22.87 -3.98 -0.50
N CYS A 32 23.89 -4.57 0.15
CA CYS A 32 24.41 -5.89 -0.24
C CYS A 32 24.32 -6.96 0.85
N GLY A 33 23.90 -6.60 2.06
CA GLY A 33 23.81 -7.51 3.20
C GLY A 33 25.14 -8.02 3.75
N GLU A 34 26.30 -7.62 3.20
CA GLU A 34 27.60 -8.03 3.76
C GLU A 34 27.84 -7.41 5.15
N PRO A 35 28.46 -8.16 6.09
CA PRO A 35 28.92 -7.61 7.36
C PRO A 35 29.83 -6.38 7.19
N VAL A 36 29.56 -5.36 8.00
CA VAL A 36 30.34 -4.12 8.07
C VAL A 36 30.85 -3.88 9.49
N LEU A 37 31.96 -3.14 9.59
CA LEU A 37 32.56 -2.70 10.84
C LEU A 37 32.47 -1.17 10.96
N ALA A 38 32.18 -0.68 12.16
CA ALA A 38 32.07 0.74 12.44
C ALA A 38 33.45 1.37 12.69
N LYS A 39 33.97 2.12 11.72
CA LYS A 39 35.22 2.89 11.86
C LYS A 39 34.92 4.23 12.52
N LYS A 40 35.20 4.30 13.83
CA LYS A 40 35.07 5.50 14.66
C LYS A 40 36.43 5.92 15.22
N GLY A 41 36.76 7.21 15.15
CA GLY A 41 38.05 7.77 15.56
C GLY A 41 38.21 9.25 15.22
N GLU A 42 39.09 9.93 15.94
CA GLU A 42 39.15 11.41 16.03
C GLU A 42 39.62 12.14 14.76
N LYS A 43 40.28 11.45 13.82
CA LYS A 43 40.94 12.07 12.65
C LYS A 43 40.18 11.96 11.34
N ASN A 44 39.25 11.01 11.24
CA ASN A 44 38.53 10.68 10.02
C ASN A 44 37.03 10.62 10.35
N GLU A 45 36.19 11.05 9.42
CA GLU A 45 34.74 10.91 9.55
C GLU A 45 34.33 9.48 9.90
N HIS A 46 33.36 9.36 10.80
CA HIS A 46 32.79 8.09 11.20
C HIS A 46 32.09 7.43 10.00
N HIS A 47 32.44 6.17 9.71
CA HIS A 47 31.78 5.41 8.65
C HIS A 47 31.79 3.90 8.90
N PHE A 48 30.84 3.20 8.29
CA PHE A 48 30.87 1.76 8.11
C PHE A 48 31.79 1.39 6.95
N ALA A 49 32.49 0.25 7.09
CA ALA A 49 33.29 -0.35 6.02
C ALA A 49 33.08 -1.86 5.98
N HIS A 50 33.03 -2.44 4.78
CA HIS A 50 32.89 -3.89 4.60
C HIS A 50 34.07 -4.65 5.21
N ILE A 51 33.80 -5.74 5.93
CA ILE A 51 34.84 -6.62 6.49
C ILE A 51 35.66 -7.28 5.36
N SER A 52 35.02 -7.53 4.20
CA SER A 52 35.64 -8.04 2.98
C SER A 52 36.67 -7.09 2.35
N ASN A 53 36.82 -5.85 2.85
CA ASN A 53 37.63 -4.77 2.27
C ASN A 53 37.25 -4.39 0.82
N LYS A 54 36.06 -4.77 0.35
CA LYS A 54 35.52 -4.25 -0.91
C LYS A 54 35.17 -2.76 -0.79
N GLU A 55 35.04 -2.10 -1.93
CA GLU A 55 34.64 -0.69 -2.01
C GLU A 55 33.29 -0.42 -1.31
N SER A 56 33.11 0.80 -0.81
CA SER A 56 31.85 1.23 -0.18
C SER A 56 30.70 1.12 -1.18
N CYS A 57 29.58 0.54 -0.76
CA CYS A 57 28.37 0.52 -1.58
C CYS A 57 27.80 1.93 -1.72
N PHE A 58 27.28 2.25 -2.90
CA PHE A 58 26.41 3.40 -3.07
C PHE A 58 25.04 3.06 -2.49
N ILE A 59 24.70 3.65 -1.34
CA ILE A 59 23.39 3.45 -0.71
C ILE A 59 22.43 4.50 -1.25
N ASN A 60 21.27 4.09 -1.78
CA ASN A 60 20.27 5.05 -2.29
C ASN A 60 19.54 5.72 -1.10
N PRO A 61 19.63 7.05 -0.92
CA PRO A 61 18.96 7.74 0.19
C PRO A 61 17.44 7.56 0.19
N GLU A 62 16.82 7.40 -0.98
CA GLU A 62 15.39 7.08 -1.10
C GLU A 62 15.05 5.73 -0.48
N SER A 63 15.86 4.69 -0.76
CA SER A 63 15.66 3.35 -0.18
C SER A 63 15.86 3.36 1.34
N ILE A 64 16.83 4.12 1.86
CA ILE A 64 17.01 4.31 3.32
C ILE A 64 15.74 4.93 3.92
N LEU A 65 15.27 6.04 3.36
CA LEU A 65 14.15 6.81 3.89
C LEU A 65 12.84 6.02 3.85
N HIS A 66 12.61 5.25 2.78
CA HIS A 66 11.47 4.35 2.62
C HIS A 66 11.46 3.23 3.67
N LYS A 67 12.60 2.57 3.89
CA LYS A 67 12.74 1.57 4.97
C LYS A 67 12.59 2.21 6.35
N PHE A 68 13.12 3.41 6.56
CA PHE A 68 13.01 4.11 7.84
C PHE A 68 11.56 4.44 8.18
N ALA A 69 10.80 4.97 7.23
CA ALA A 69 9.37 5.25 7.43
C ALA A 69 8.55 3.99 7.73
N LYS A 70 8.78 2.89 7.00
CA LYS A 70 8.19 1.58 7.34
C LYS A 70 8.52 1.15 8.77
N GLN A 71 9.79 1.19 9.15
CA GLN A 71 10.24 0.82 10.50
C GLN A 71 9.58 1.72 11.58
N VAL A 72 9.58 3.04 11.39
CA VAL A 72 9.02 4.01 12.33
C VAL A 72 7.53 3.79 12.57
N ILE A 73 6.75 3.55 11.51
CA ILE A 73 5.30 3.31 11.61
C ILE A 73 5.02 1.97 12.29
N ILE A 74 5.78 0.91 11.95
CA ILE A 74 5.67 -0.42 12.58
C ILE A 74 6.02 -0.36 14.08
N GLU A 75 7.06 0.37 14.47
CA GLU A 75 7.45 0.52 15.88
C GLU A 75 6.45 1.34 16.68
N ALA A 76 5.90 2.40 16.09
CA ALA A 76 4.90 3.25 16.76
C ALA A 76 3.53 2.58 16.90
N ASN A 77 3.21 1.61 16.04
CA ASN A 77 1.86 1.05 15.87
C ASN A 77 0.78 2.13 15.69
N GLY A 78 1.13 3.23 15.00
CA GLY A 78 0.23 4.36 14.81
C GLY A 78 0.85 5.48 13.99
N LEU A 79 0.00 6.43 13.60
CA LEU A 79 0.35 7.57 12.75
C LEU A 79 -0.66 8.71 12.96
N LEU A 80 -0.21 9.96 13.13
CA LEU A 80 -1.13 11.10 13.10
C LEU A 80 -1.57 11.32 11.66
N LEU A 81 -2.88 11.24 11.39
CA LEU A 81 -3.46 11.39 10.05
C LEU A 81 -4.48 12.53 9.98
N PRO A 82 -4.61 13.20 8.83
CA PRO A 82 -5.73 14.11 8.58
C PRO A 82 -7.06 13.35 8.63
N ALA A 83 -8.15 14.07 8.93
CA ALA A 83 -9.50 13.53 8.97
C ALA A 83 -9.83 12.68 7.74
N LEU A 84 -10.49 11.54 7.93
CA LEU A 84 -10.88 10.67 6.82
C LEU A 84 -11.97 11.38 6.00
N PRO A 85 -11.79 11.59 4.67
CA PRO A 85 -12.75 12.35 3.89
C PRO A 85 -14.11 11.67 3.84
N ASN A 86 -15.17 12.49 3.87
CA ASN A 86 -16.57 12.06 3.91
C ASN A 86 -16.97 11.27 5.19
N SER A 87 -16.13 11.27 6.23
CA SER A 87 -16.51 10.81 7.58
C SER A 87 -17.18 11.92 8.40
N GLN A 88 -17.70 11.59 9.59
CA GLN A 88 -18.19 12.59 10.55
C GLN A 88 -17.06 13.29 11.32
N GLU A 89 -15.82 12.85 11.16
CA GLU A 89 -14.66 13.44 11.82
C GLU A 89 -14.11 14.59 10.96
N THR A 90 -13.93 15.77 11.57
CA THR A 90 -13.42 16.97 10.90
C THR A 90 -11.97 17.31 11.26
N GLU A 91 -11.41 16.65 12.26
CA GLU A 91 -10.08 16.93 12.81
C GLU A 91 -9.09 15.80 12.56
N ALA A 92 -7.81 16.15 12.49
CA ALA A 92 -6.74 15.16 12.45
C ALA A 92 -6.66 14.42 13.80
N LYS A 93 -6.43 13.11 13.74
CA LYS A 93 -6.33 12.26 14.94
C LYS A 93 -5.13 11.33 14.90
N LEU A 94 -4.73 10.81 16.06
CA LEU A 94 -3.75 9.74 16.14
C LEU A 94 -4.46 8.41 15.83
N TRP A 95 -4.09 7.79 14.71
CA TRP A 95 -4.58 6.46 14.35
C TRP A 95 -3.70 5.43 15.04
N GLN A 96 -4.32 4.48 15.74
CA GLN A 96 -3.64 3.35 16.35
C GLN A 96 -3.94 2.09 15.55
N PHE A 97 -2.90 1.41 15.09
CA PHE A 97 -3.01 0.26 14.22
C PHE A 97 -3.05 -1.03 15.04
N SER A 98 -4.11 -1.83 14.88
CA SER A 98 -4.25 -3.14 15.54
C SER A 98 -3.39 -4.22 14.88
N GLN A 99 -3.12 -4.06 13.58
CA GLN A 99 -2.19 -4.88 12.80
C GLN A 99 -1.53 -4.03 11.72
N ILE A 100 -0.25 -4.30 11.45
CA ILE A 100 0.51 -3.71 10.34
C ILE A 100 1.18 -4.85 9.57
N THR A 101 1.01 -4.87 8.26
CA THR A 101 1.64 -5.87 7.38
C THR A 101 2.32 -5.15 6.21
N PRO A 102 3.66 -5.13 6.12
CA PRO A 102 4.37 -4.47 5.04
C PRO A 102 4.27 -5.24 3.72
N GLU A 103 4.25 -4.50 2.61
CA GLU A 103 4.47 -5.02 1.25
C GLU A 103 3.55 -6.17 0.79
N VAL A 104 2.33 -6.26 1.32
CA VAL A 104 1.38 -7.33 0.98
C VAL A 104 0.90 -7.20 -0.46
N ARG A 105 1.14 -8.23 -1.28
CA ARG A 105 0.69 -8.24 -2.69
C ARG A 105 -0.76 -8.71 -2.84
N LEU A 106 -1.66 -7.74 -3.02
CA LEU A 106 -3.09 -7.95 -3.27
C LEU A 106 -3.39 -7.86 -4.77
N GLY A 107 -3.51 -9.00 -5.44
CA GLY A 107 -3.83 -9.04 -6.87
C GLY A 107 -2.81 -8.31 -7.75
N ASN A 108 -3.15 -7.11 -8.21
CA ASN A 108 -2.32 -6.22 -9.05
C ASN A 108 -1.84 -4.95 -8.33
N ILE A 109 -2.08 -4.82 -7.02
CA ILE A 109 -1.52 -3.78 -6.15
C ILE A 109 -0.62 -4.40 -5.08
N GLN A 110 0.26 -3.55 -4.53
CA GLN A 110 1.14 -3.87 -3.42
C GLN A 110 1.42 -2.55 -2.71
N PRO A 111 0.64 -2.18 -1.67
CA PRO A 111 0.91 -1.01 -0.86
C PRO A 111 2.17 -1.23 -0.02
N ASP A 112 2.81 -0.13 0.39
CA ASP A 112 4.00 -0.18 1.23
C ASP A 112 3.71 -0.72 2.63
N LEU A 113 2.62 -0.24 3.22
CA LEU A 113 2.03 -0.81 4.43
C LEU A 113 0.54 -1.01 4.22
N MET A 114 0.05 -2.13 4.72
CA MET A 114 -1.36 -2.38 4.97
C MET A 114 -1.56 -2.36 6.47
N VAL A 115 -2.51 -1.56 6.94
CA VAL A 115 -2.81 -1.40 8.36
C VAL A 115 -4.29 -1.67 8.62
N MET A 116 -4.61 -2.18 9.81
CA MET A 116 -5.97 -2.26 10.30
C MET A 116 -6.18 -1.29 11.46
N VAL A 117 -7.31 -0.60 11.46
CA VAL A 117 -7.84 0.16 12.60
C VAL A 117 -9.19 -0.43 12.94
N ASP A 118 -9.35 -0.88 14.18
CA ASP A 118 -10.46 -1.71 14.64
C ASP A 118 -10.70 -2.93 13.73
N LYS A 119 -11.63 -2.82 12.77
CA LYS A 119 -11.96 -3.86 11.77
C LYS A 119 -11.72 -3.42 10.32
N ASP A 120 -11.44 -2.14 10.11
CA ASP A 120 -11.34 -1.53 8.80
C ASP A 120 -9.88 -1.51 8.32
N THR A 121 -9.70 -1.68 7.01
CA THR A 121 -8.38 -1.76 6.38
C THR A 121 -8.04 -0.47 5.68
N TYR A 122 -6.78 -0.07 5.80
CA TYR A 122 -6.22 1.13 5.19
C TYR A 122 -4.87 0.80 4.55
N PHE A 123 -4.55 1.47 3.46
CA PHE A 123 -3.21 1.41 2.86
C PHE A 123 -2.44 2.70 3.15
N ILE A 124 -1.13 2.53 3.33
CA ILE A 124 -0.17 3.63 3.39
C ILE A 124 0.82 3.40 2.24
N GLU A 125 0.93 4.39 1.38
CA GLU A 125 1.89 4.48 0.29
C GLU A 125 2.96 5.51 0.69
N ILE A 126 4.24 5.16 0.55
CA ILE A 126 5.35 6.02 1.00
C ILE A 126 6.07 6.54 -0.24
N ALA A 127 5.81 7.81 -0.57
CA ALA A 127 6.38 8.48 -1.73
C ALA A 127 7.68 9.22 -1.35
N VAL A 128 8.75 9.01 -2.11
CA VAL A 128 10.05 9.68 -1.88
C VAL A 128 10.50 10.42 -3.13
N THR A 129 10.80 9.73 -4.24
CA THR A 129 10.91 10.37 -5.57
C THR A 129 9.80 9.92 -6.51
N SER A 130 9.27 8.70 -6.32
CA SER A 130 8.09 8.19 -7.02
C SER A 130 6.82 8.40 -6.18
N PHE A 131 5.74 8.81 -6.85
CA PHE A 131 4.40 9.04 -6.29
C PHE A 131 3.43 8.02 -6.86
N VAL A 132 2.27 7.83 -6.21
CA VAL A 132 1.21 7.00 -6.76
C VAL A 132 0.69 7.62 -8.05
N ASP A 133 0.96 6.95 -9.18
CA ASP A 133 0.49 7.35 -10.50
C ASP A 133 -1.01 7.04 -10.70
N GLU A 134 -1.60 7.57 -11.77
CA GLU A 134 -3.02 7.37 -12.09
C GLU A 134 -3.36 5.88 -12.24
N PHE A 135 -2.46 5.06 -12.80
CA PHE A 135 -2.72 3.63 -12.98
C PHE A 135 -2.75 2.86 -11.66
N LYS A 136 -1.91 3.22 -10.69
CA LYS A 136 -1.91 2.66 -9.34
C LYS A 136 -3.10 3.19 -8.54
N LEU A 137 -3.43 4.48 -8.69
CA LEU A 137 -4.60 5.11 -8.08
C LEU A 137 -5.92 4.49 -8.55
N GLU A 138 -6.08 4.23 -9.85
CA GLU A 138 -7.28 3.55 -10.37
C GLU A 138 -7.40 2.11 -9.85
N ARG A 139 -6.29 1.40 -9.63
CA ARG A 139 -6.34 0.08 -8.97
C ARG A 139 -6.69 0.17 -7.49
N ILE A 140 -6.20 1.19 -6.78
CA ILE A 140 -6.58 1.50 -5.39
C ILE A 140 -8.08 1.78 -5.30
N LYS A 141 -8.61 2.68 -6.15
CA LYS A 141 -10.05 2.98 -6.27
C LYS A 141 -10.87 1.73 -6.59
N THR A 142 -10.41 0.89 -7.53
CA THR A 142 -11.04 -0.39 -7.90
C THR A 142 -11.07 -1.40 -6.75
N PHE A 143 -10.03 -1.41 -5.90
CA PHE A 143 -9.96 -2.25 -4.72
C PHE A 143 -10.77 -1.67 -3.53
N GLY A 144 -11.18 -0.40 -3.61
CA GLY A 144 -12.11 0.23 -2.66
C GLY A 144 -11.56 0.45 -1.25
N THR A 145 -10.24 0.33 -1.04
CA THR A 145 -9.63 0.48 0.29
C THR A 145 -9.09 1.90 0.49
N PRO A 146 -9.51 2.62 1.56
CA PRO A 146 -8.96 3.92 1.90
C PRO A 146 -7.44 3.91 1.97
N THR A 147 -6.81 4.85 1.27
CA THR A 147 -5.37 4.87 1.03
C THR A 147 -4.84 6.26 1.27
N ILE A 148 -3.81 6.37 2.11
CA ILE A 148 -3.08 7.60 2.34
C ILE A 148 -1.68 7.53 1.70
N GLU A 149 -1.23 8.64 1.15
CA GLU A 149 0.15 8.82 0.69
C GLU A 149 0.91 9.70 1.70
N LEU A 150 2.10 9.23 2.07
CA LEU A 150 3.08 9.90 2.91
C LEU A 150 4.21 10.42 2.02
N ASP A 151 4.31 11.73 1.84
CA ASP A 151 5.33 12.40 1.03
C ASP A 151 6.58 12.70 1.88
N LEU A 152 7.72 12.10 1.53
CA LEU A 152 8.99 12.29 2.23
C LEU A 152 10.03 13.05 1.39
N ARG A 153 9.61 13.73 0.31
CA ARG A 153 10.50 14.56 -0.54
C ARG A 153 11.25 15.64 0.25
N GLU A 154 10.63 16.18 1.29
CA GLU A 154 11.25 17.25 2.09
C GLU A 154 12.37 16.70 2.97
N LEU A 155 12.16 15.56 3.64
CA LEU A 155 13.24 14.86 4.35
C LEU A 155 14.40 14.50 3.42
N LEU A 156 14.13 14.01 2.21
CA LEU A 156 15.16 13.67 1.22
C LEU A 156 16.03 14.89 0.81
N LYS A 157 15.45 16.11 0.83
CA LYS A 157 16.14 17.36 0.47
C LYS A 157 16.75 18.08 1.67
N SER A 158 16.46 17.62 2.88
CA SER A 158 16.95 18.22 4.13
C SER A 158 18.31 17.66 4.53
N GLU A 159 19.01 18.36 5.42
CA GLU A 159 20.22 17.87 6.09
C GLU A 159 19.88 16.94 7.28
N THR A 160 18.61 16.54 7.46
CA THR A 160 18.18 15.70 8.58
C THR A 160 18.75 14.29 8.45
N ALA A 161 19.58 13.89 9.43
CA ALA A 161 20.15 12.56 9.46
C ALA A 161 19.08 11.46 9.56
N ILE A 162 19.26 10.35 8.84
CA ILE A 162 18.39 9.17 8.89
C ILE A 162 19.22 7.96 9.36
N PRO A 163 18.83 7.21 10.40
CA PRO A 163 17.71 7.47 11.32
C PRO A 163 17.96 8.65 12.29
N SER A 164 16.89 9.35 12.68
CA SER A 164 16.89 10.35 13.77
C SER A 164 15.49 10.53 14.38
N ASP A 165 15.42 11.09 15.58
CA ASP A 165 14.16 11.46 16.25
C ASP A 165 13.41 12.60 15.52
N GLU A 166 14.14 13.51 14.87
CA GLU A 166 13.57 14.58 14.05
C GLU A 166 12.80 14.02 12.85
N ALA A 167 13.44 13.14 12.07
CA ALA A 167 12.79 12.47 10.95
C ALA A 167 11.65 11.54 11.42
N LYS A 168 11.80 10.89 12.57
CA LYS A 168 10.72 10.10 13.20
C LYS A 168 9.53 10.98 13.56
N ASN A 169 9.75 12.16 14.11
CA ASN A 169 8.69 13.12 14.43
C ASN A 169 8.00 13.68 13.19
N PHE A 170 8.76 13.99 12.12
CA PHE A 170 8.23 14.34 10.80
C PHE A 170 7.25 13.25 10.33
N ILE A 171 7.73 12.02 10.18
CA ILE A 171 6.92 10.88 9.73
C ILE A 171 5.68 10.67 10.61
N LEU A 172 5.83 10.64 11.94
CA LEU A 172 4.72 10.27 12.83
C LEU A 172 3.69 11.38 13.05
N ASN A 173 4.13 12.62 13.27
CA ASN A 173 3.32 13.63 13.97
C ASN A 173 3.00 14.89 13.15
N GLN A 174 3.65 15.11 12.01
CA GLN A 174 3.29 16.21 11.10
C GLN A 174 2.21 15.76 10.10
N LEU A 175 1.49 16.70 9.51
CA LEU A 175 0.29 16.44 8.68
C LEU A 175 0.42 16.97 7.26
N GLU A 176 1.26 17.98 7.06
CA GLU A 176 1.44 18.78 5.86
C GLU A 176 1.81 17.94 4.63
N HIS A 177 2.43 16.79 4.87
CA HIS A 177 2.93 15.84 3.88
C HIS A 177 2.16 14.50 3.87
N LYS A 178 0.93 14.48 4.43
CA LYS A 178 0.04 13.31 4.46
C LYS A 178 -1.27 13.63 3.75
N ARG A 179 -1.65 12.84 2.75
CA ARG A 179 -2.88 13.08 1.98
C ARG A 179 -3.62 11.80 1.63
N TRP A 180 -4.94 11.84 1.79
CA TRP A 180 -5.81 10.75 1.32
C TRP A 180 -5.85 10.76 -0.21
N LEU A 181 -5.39 9.65 -0.80
CA LEU A 181 -5.58 9.35 -2.22
C LEU A 181 -6.98 8.79 -2.49
N TYR A 182 -7.52 8.05 -1.51
CA TYR A 182 -8.85 7.51 -1.52
C TYR A 182 -9.39 7.37 -0.08
N PRO A 183 -10.66 7.69 0.22
CA PRO A 183 -11.57 8.44 -0.63
C PRO A 183 -11.03 9.85 -0.89
N ILE A 184 -11.29 10.40 -2.07
CA ILE A 184 -10.99 11.82 -2.36
C ILE A 184 -12.05 12.66 -1.62
N ALA A 185 -11.64 13.74 -0.98
CA ALA A 185 -12.56 14.70 -0.38
C ALA A 185 -13.46 15.29 -1.45
N GLN A 186 -14.78 15.13 -1.31
CA GLN A 186 -15.71 15.84 -2.17
C GLN A 186 -15.66 17.32 -1.81
N VAL A 187 -15.11 18.14 -2.72
CA VAL A 187 -15.30 19.58 -2.66
C VAL A 187 -16.80 19.81 -2.80
N GLN A 188 -17.44 20.28 -1.73
CA GLN A 188 -18.79 20.80 -1.84
C GLN A 188 -18.69 22.07 -2.69
N GLU A 189 -19.15 21.99 -3.94
CA GLU A 189 -19.45 23.20 -4.71
C GLU A 189 -20.59 23.92 -3.99
N GLU A 190 -20.23 24.90 -3.15
CA GLU A 190 -21.19 25.85 -2.62
C GLU A 190 -21.86 26.55 -3.81
N ALA A 191 -23.10 26.15 -4.10
CA ALA A 191 -23.85 26.68 -5.22
C ALA A 191 -24.02 28.20 -5.04
N VAL A 192 -23.21 28.97 -5.76
CA VAL A 192 -23.26 30.43 -5.71
C VAL A 192 -24.58 30.88 -6.30
N ASN A 193 -25.56 31.13 -5.44
CA ASN A 193 -26.86 31.70 -5.78
C ASN A 193 -26.69 33.16 -6.24
N ILE A 194 -26.23 33.34 -7.49
CA ILE A 194 -26.24 34.65 -8.16
C ILE A 194 -27.68 34.93 -8.58
N VAL A 195 -28.42 35.61 -7.70
CA VAL A 195 -29.71 36.19 -8.03
C VAL A 195 -29.54 37.22 -9.15
N SER A 196 -30.37 37.10 -10.17
CA SER A 196 -30.25 37.85 -11.42
C SER A 196 -30.62 39.33 -11.27
N THR A 197 -29.82 40.21 -11.89
CA THR A 197 -30.31 41.52 -12.38
C THR A 197 -29.92 41.74 -13.84
N THR A 198 -30.93 41.59 -14.69
CA THR A 198 -31.09 42.02 -16.09
C THR A 198 -30.17 43.12 -16.62
N SER A 199 -29.64 42.94 -17.84
CA SER A 199 -30.08 43.73 -19.01
C SER A 199 -29.76 43.08 -20.36
N ALA A 200 -30.71 43.20 -21.30
CA ALA A 200 -30.69 42.82 -22.73
C ALA A 200 -29.31 42.82 -23.43
N SER A 201 -28.92 41.83 -24.24
CA SER A 201 -29.33 41.64 -25.66
C SER A 201 -28.48 40.52 -26.32
N THR A 202 -28.75 39.90 -27.49
CA THR A 202 -29.93 39.77 -28.39
C THR A 202 -29.55 38.80 -29.57
N ILE A 203 -30.53 38.25 -30.31
CA ILE A 203 -30.42 37.38 -31.53
C ILE A 203 -30.05 35.89 -31.32
N CYS A 204 -31.01 35.03 -31.67
CA CYS A 204 -30.91 33.63 -32.11
C CYS A 204 -30.99 33.61 -33.68
N PRO A 205 -30.75 32.52 -34.46
CA PRO A 205 -31.07 31.13 -34.07
C PRO A 205 -30.28 29.94 -34.71
N ASN A 206 -30.70 28.74 -34.26
CA ASN A 206 -30.98 27.51 -35.03
C ASN A 206 -29.98 26.34 -35.14
N GLN A 207 -30.57 25.15 -34.94
CA GLN A 207 -30.24 23.82 -35.48
C GLN A 207 -28.96 23.10 -34.99
N SER A 208 -28.87 21.76 -34.95
CA SER A 208 -29.84 20.66 -34.77
C SER A 208 -29.08 19.31 -34.85
N ILE A 209 -29.47 18.26 -34.08
CA ILE A 209 -29.23 16.82 -34.39
C ILE A 209 -27.73 16.40 -34.41
N ASN A 210 -27.23 15.41 -33.65
CA ASN A 210 -27.62 13.99 -33.72
C ASN A 210 -27.01 13.15 -32.59
N GLU A 211 -27.57 11.97 -32.37
CA GLU A 211 -26.88 10.86 -31.70
C GLU A 211 -25.83 10.23 -32.63
N GLN A 212 -24.73 9.71 -32.09
CA GLN A 212 -24.10 8.49 -32.63
C GLN A 212 -23.12 7.82 -31.67
N ALA A 213 -23.19 6.49 -31.63
CA ALA A 213 -22.29 5.64 -30.87
C ALA A 213 -20.90 5.51 -31.53
N ALA A 214 -19.87 5.28 -30.72
CA ALA A 214 -18.53 4.94 -31.19
C ALA A 214 -17.88 3.87 -30.28
N THR A 215 -18.26 2.62 -30.50
CA THR A 215 -17.42 1.47 -30.15
C THR A 215 -16.24 1.43 -31.13
N MET A 216 -15.00 1.16 -30.68
CA MET A 216 -14.00 0.40 -31.45
C MET A 216 -12.85 -0.10 -30.54
N PRO A 217 -12.09 -1.13 -30.98
CA PRO A 217 -11.46 -2.08 -30.05
C PRO A 217 -9.93 -1.97 -29.96
N SER A 218 -9.35 -2.65 -28.97
CA SER A 218 -7.96 -3.12 -29.06
C SER A 218 -7.82 -4.49 -28.43
N GLU A 219 -7.34 -5.47 -29.20
CA GLU A 219 -7.00 -6.79 -28.70
C GLU A 219 -5.61 -6.75 -28.05
N SER A 220 -5.53 -7.15 -26.77
CA SER A 220 -4.32 -7.78 -26.24
C SER A 220 -4.71 -8.89 -25.26
N SER A 221 -4.06 -10.04 -25.39
CA SER A 221 -4.48 -11.29 -24.76
C SER A 221 -4.13 -11.33 -23.26
N GLY A 222 -5.10 -10.96 -22.41
CA GLY A 222 -4.88 -10.77 -20.98
C GLY A 222 -5.94 -11.34 -20.03
N LYS A 223 -6.73 -12.34 -20.44
CA LYS A 223 -7.80 -13.01 -19.64
C LYS A 223 -8.61 -12.06 -18.74
N SER A 224 -9.70 -11.51 -19.28
CA SER A 224 -10.71 -10.81 -18.47
C SER A 224 -11.20 -11.68 -17.30
N TYR A 225 -11.12 -11.13 -16.09
CA TYR A 225 -11.68 -11.71 -14.87
C TYR A 225 -12.19 -10.60 -13.95
N GLN A 226 -13.29 -10.88 -13.25
CA GLN A 226 -13.77 -10.07 -12.13
C GLN A 226 -13.10 -10.57 -10.84
N SER A 227 -12.63 -9.64 -10.00
CA SER A 227 -12.02 -9.97 -8.71
C SER A 227 -13.00 -9.66 -7.58
N TYR A 228 -13.08 -10.55 -6.59
CA TYR A 228 -13.80 -10.32 -5.34
C TYR A 228 -12.85 -10.61 -4.18
N LEU A 229 -13.09 -9.95 -3.05
CA LEU A 229 -12.44 -10.22 -1.79
C LEU A 229 -13.54 -10.47 -0.76
N PHE A 230 -13.46 -11.60 -0.05
CA PHE A 230 -14.39 -11.93 1.03
C PHE A 230 -13.61 -12.05 2.34
N THR A 231 -14.26 -11.73 3.46
CA THR A 231 -13.72 -11.94 4.81
C THR A 231 -14.42 -13.13 5.43
N ILE A 232 -13.69 -14.18 5.80
CA ILE A 232 -14.25 -15.39 6.41
C ILE A 232 -13.40 -15.76 7.62
N HIS A 233 -14.00 -15.75 8.81
CA HIS A 233 -13.33 -15.96 10.10
C HIS A 233 -12.11 -15.04 10.30
N GLY A 234 -12.28 -13.77 9.95
CA GLY A 234 -11.21 -12.77 9.96
C GLY A 234 -10.08 -12.98 8.92
N MET A 235 -10.21 -13.94 8.00
CA MET A 235 -9.24 -14.21 6.94
C MET A 235 -9.77 -13.73 5.59
N TRP A 236 -8.94 -13.03 4.80
CA TRP A 236 -9.36 -12.67 3.45
C TRP A 236 -9.17 -13.79 2.43
N ILE A 237 -10.11 -13.82 1.50
CA ILE A 237 -10.25 -14.79 0.42
C ILE A 237 -10.25 -14.03 -0.91
N ASP A 238 -9.12 -14.08 -1.64
CA ASP A 238 -8.98 -13.53 -3.00
C ASP A 238 -9.64 -14.48 -4.00
N VAL A 239 -10.57 -13.95 -4.80
CA VAL A 239 -11.40 -14.70 -5.74
C VAL A 239 -11.33 -14.06 -7.11
N LYS A 240 -11.10 -14.86 -8.15
CA LYS A 240 -11.08 -14.43 -9.55
C LYS A 240 -12.08 -15.25 -10.37
N ALA A 241 -13.15 -14.60 -10.80
CA ALA A 241 -14.15 -15.16 -11.71
C ALA A 241 -13.77 -14.82 -13.16
N PHE A 242 -13.41 -15.83 -13.94
CA PHE A 242 -13.08 -15.70 -15.36
C PHE A 242 -14.34 -15.83 -16.21
N GLU A 243 -14.37 -15.20 -17.39
CA GLU A 243 -15.49 -15.28 -18.35
C GLU A 243 -15.85 -16.73 -18.75
N SER A 244 -14.86 -17.63 -18.75
CA SER A 244 -15.05 -19.07 -18.94
C SER A 244 -15.94 -19.74 -17.87
N GLY A 245 -16.27 -19.03 -16.79
CA GLY A 245 -16.95 -19.57 -15.61
C GLY A 245 -16.04 -20.35 -14.67
N MET A 246 -14.72 -20.26 -14.83
CA MET A 246 -13.78 -20.72 -13.81
C MET A 246 -13.73 -19.71 -12.66
N LEU A 247 -13.68 -20.19 -11.43
CA LEU A 247 -13.48 -19.40 -10.22
C LEU A 247 -12.18 -19.85 -9.54
N ALA A 248 -11.17 -18.98 -9.43
CA ALA A 248 -9.94 -19.27 -8.70
C ALA A 248 -9.97 -18.58 -7.33
N VAL A 249 -9.76 -19.34 -6.25
CA VAL A 249 -9.93 -18.90 -4.86
C VAL A 249 -8.68 -19.19 -4.05
N LYS A 250 -8.15 -18.24 -3.29
CA LYS A 250 -7.09 -18.48 -2.30
C LYS A 250 -7.33 -17.66 -1.04
N SER A 251 -6.84 -18.14 0.10
CA SER A 251 -6.67 -17.24 1.25
C SER A 251 -5.43 -16.36 1.04
N VAL A 252 -5.52 -15.10 1.44
CA VAL A 252 -4.42 -14.12 1.33
C VAL A 252 -3.25 -14.48 2.24
N SER A 253 -3.55 -15.04 3.42
CA SER A 253 -2.59 -15.56 4.40
C SER A 253 -2.86 -17.05 4.67
N TYR A 254 -1.89 -17.78 5.22
CA TYR A 254 -2.12 -19.20 5.54
C TYR A 254 -3.10 -19.34 6.72
N ASN A 255 -4.24 -19.98 6.46
CA ASN A 255 -5.16 -20.46 7.50
C ASN A 255 -5.56 -21.92 7.18
N HIS A 256 -5.46 -22.79 8.18
CA HIS A 256 -5.71 -24.23 8.02
C HIS A 256 -7.18 -24.57 7.81
N GLU A 257 -8.08 -23.90 8.51
CA GLU A 257 -9.54 -24.09 8.43
C GLU A 257 -10.06 -23.70 7.05
N ILE A 258 -9.71 -22.50 6.58
CA ILE A 258 -10.02 -22.02 5.23
C ILE A 258 -9.45 -22.98 4.16
N LYS A 259 -8.22 -23.47 4.34
CA LYS A 259 -7.60 -24.43 3.42
C LYS A 259 -8.41 -25.73 3.33
N GLU A 260 -8.82 -26.31 4.46
CA GLU A 260 -9.60 -27.55 4.47
C GLU A 260 -11.04 -27.34 3.98
N MET A 261 -11.65 -26.17 4.22
CA MET A 261 -12.94 -25.76 3.64
C MET A 261 -12.89 -25.73 2.11
N LEU A 262 -11.94 -24.99 1.51
CA LEU A 262 -11.79 -24.91 0.05
C LEU A 262 -11.46 -26.28 -0.56
N LYS A 263 -10.65 -27.09 0.13
CA LYS A 263 -10.36 -28.48 -0.25
C LYS A 263 -11.61 -29.39 -0.19
N ALA A 264 -12.52 -29.17 0.76
CA ALA A 264 -13.78 -29.90 0.85
C ALA A 264 -14.70 -29.57 -0.34
N TRP A 265 -14.91 -28.27 -0.62
CA TRP A 265 -15.67 -27.84 -1.81
C TRP A 265 -15.01 -28.30 -3.12
N SER A 266 -13.69 -28.38 -3.17
CA SER A 266 -12.98 -28.89 -4.36
C SER A 266 -13.25 -30.38 -4.59
N ARG A 267 -13.44 -31.18 -3.54
CA ARG A 267 -13.85 -32.60 -3.66
C ARG A 267 -15.30 -32.73 -4.13
N GLU A 268 -16.18 -31.88 -3.62
CA GLU A 268 -17.61 -31.83 -3.99
C GLU A 268 -17.80 -31.43 -5.46
N GLY A 269 -17.19 -30.32 -5.89
CA GLY A 269 -17.35 -29.73 -7.21
C GLY A 269 -16.38 -30.18 -8.29
N ARG A 270 -15.53 -31.18 -8.02
CA ARG A 270 -14.39 -31.59 -8.89
C ARG A 270 -13.44 -30.44 -9.23
N GLY A 271 -13.24 -29.52 -8.29
CA GLY A 271 -12.24 -28.46 -8.38
C GLY A 271 -10.81 -29.02 -8.37
N ARG A 272 -9.82 -28.15 -8.64
CA ARG A 272 -8.40 -28.49 -8.68
C ARG A 272 -7.55 -27.44 -7.97
N PHE A 273 -6.59 -27.86 -7.17
CA PHE A 273 -5.57 -26.95 -6.66
C PHE A 273 -4.52 -26.65 -7.74
N SER A 274 -4.17 -25.38 -7.90
CA SER A 274 -3.09 -24.91 -8.75
C SER A 274 -1.87 -24.58 -7.90
N ASP A 275 -0.84 -25.42 -7.97
CA ASP A 275 0.38 -25.19 -7.18
C ASP A 275 1.18 -23.96 -7.65
N GLN A 276 1.07 -23.59 -8.93
CA GLN A 276 1.72 -22.39 -9.49
C GLN A 276 1.16 -21.08 -8.89
N TYR A 277 -0.14 -21.02 -8.63
CA TYR A 277 -0.82 -19.80 -8.16
C TYR A 277 -1.30 -19.89 -6.70
N LYS A 278 -1.14 -21.06 -6.07
CA LYS A 278 -1.67 -21.43 -4.75
C LYS A 278 -3.19 -21.20 -4.63
N THR A 279 -3.94 -21.40 -5.71
CA THR A 279 -5.41 -21.24 -5.78
C THR A 279 -6.15 -22.58 -5.87
N TRP A 280 -7.34 -22.64 -5.29
CA TRP A 280 -8.36 -23.63 -5.55
C TRP A 280 -9.24 -23.17 -6.72
N ASN A 281 -9.23 -23.92 -7.81
CA ASN A 281 -9.95 -23.58 -9.03
C ASN A 281 -11.22 -24.44 -9.17
N TYR A 282 -12.36 -23.79 -9.35
CA TYR A 282 -13.68 -24.40 -9.53
C TYR A 282 -14.22 -24.06 -10.91
N PHE A 283 -15.12 -24.90 -11.43
CA PHE A 283 -15.62 -24.81 -12.81
C PHE A 283 -17.15 -24.85 -12.84
N LYS A 284 -17.75 -24.35 -13.92
CA LYS A 284 -19.21 -24.41 -14.12
C LYS A 284 -19.71 -25.87 -14.08
N PRO A 285 -20.89 -26.14 -13.50
CA PRO A 285 -21.79 -25.18 -12.85
C PRO A 285 -21.38 -24.82 -11.41
N PHE A 286 -20.57 -25.65 -10.74
CA PHE A 286 -20.29 -25.56 -9.30
C PHE A 286 -19.58 -24.27 -8.86
N SER A 287 -18.85 -23.60 -9.76
CA SER A 287 -18.27 -22.28 -9.49
C SER A 287 -19.29 -21.22 -9.05
N ALA A 288 -20.54 -21.32 -9.49
CA ALA A 288 -21.62 -20.45 -9.01
C ALA A 288 -21.95 -20.74 -7.53
N THR A 289 -22.12 -22.01 -7.17
CA THR A 289 -22.36 -22.46 -5.78
C THR A 289 -21.22 -22.07 -4.84
N VAL A 290 -19.96 -22.09 -5.32
CA VAL A 290 -18.82 -21.61 -4.54
C VAL A 290 -18.89 -20.10 -4.31
N LEU A 291 -19.23 -19.33 -5.33
CA LEU A 291 -19.38 -17.87 -5.19
C LEU A 291 -20.53 -17.52 -4.23
N GLU A 292 -21.68 -18.20 -4.35
CA GLU A 292 -22.82 -18.06 -3.42
C GLU A 292 -22.42 -18.38 -1.97
N ARG A 293 -21.66 -19.45 -1.74
CA ARG A 293 -21.16 -19.82 -0.40
C ARG A 293 -20.18 -18.79 0.16
N LEU A 294 -19.30 -18.24 -0.68
CA LEU A 294 -18.37 -17.19 -0.27
C LEU A 294 -19.12 -15.90 0.10
N ILE A 295 -20.13 -15.51 -0.68
CA ILE A 295 -21.02 -14.38 -0.37
C ILE A 295 -21.83 -14.63 0.92
N ALA A 296 -22.27 -15.86 1.18
CA ALA A 296 -23.02 -16.22 2.38
C ALA A 296 -22.17 -16.28 3.66
N LEU A 297 -20.89 -16.63 3.53
CA LEU A 297 -19.89 -16.64 4.62
C LEU A 297 -19.19 -15.29 4.80
N ASP A 298 -19.52 -14.30 3.97
CA ASP A 298 -18.82 -13.01 3.97
C ASP A 298 -19.17 -12.17 5.21
N GLU A 299 -18.18 -12.07 6.09
CA GLU A 299 -18.13 -11.22 7.28
C GLU A 299 -17.66 -9.78 6.95
N THR A 300 -17.37 -9.46 5.68
CA THR A 300 -16.98 -8.11 5.27
C THR A 300 -18.07 -7.12 5.71
N PRO A 301 -17.71 -6.00 6.39
CA PRO A 301 -18.69 -5.06 6.93
C PRO A 301 -19.66 -4.56 5.86
N LYS A 302 -20.93 -4.94 6.01
CA LYS A 302 -22.03 -4.40 5.21
C LYS A 302 -22.41 -3.06 5.82
N GLN A 303 -22.34 -2.01 4.98
CA GLN A 303 -22.66 -0.62 5.33
C GLN A 303 -24.08 -0.48 5.91
#